data_AF-A0A9P1A0X6-F1
#
_entry.id   AF-A0A9P1A0X6-F1
#
_cell.length_a   1.000
_cell.length_b   1.000
_cell.length_c   1.000
_cell.angle_alpha   90.00
_cell.angle_beta   90.00
_cell.angle_gamma   90.00
#
_symmetry.space_group_name_H-M   'P 1'
#
loop_
_entity.id
_entity.type
_entity.pdbx_description
1 polymer ?
#
loop_
_entity_poly.entity_id
_entity_poly.type
_entity_poly.pdbx_seq_one_letter_code
_entity_poly.pdbx_strand_id
1 'polypeptide(L)'
;MGVNTIRSRSFDFDQWLRLVTCKGVEQVHLYFGHKPYQLSHYIFSCSTLKSLYLHGIAIEVSTFCLHGTFLNLTSLYFEDVNFGLTHPPYEAVEVPKLKNLSFRRCTNVLQFNITATNLCTLKIKYCFYCKFCNFPTLAPDLISIRVLDLDYHFLKNEFLAIKVLPPQTATINVESLKLSNFRFQDDSRTAAFVSLLRICPKLFRLGIRLSVIRSIYL
;
A
#
# COMPACT_ATOMS: atom_id res chain seq x y z
N MET A 1 -32.88 -15.25 36.19
CA MET A 1 -31.67 -14.44 35.99
C MET A 1 -31.19 -14.70 34.57
N GLY A 2 -31.33 -13.71 33.68
CA GLY A 2 -31.02 -13.86 32.26
C GLY A 2 -29.51 -13.89 32.03
N VAL A 3 -29.04 -14.93 31.33
CA VAL A 3 -27.67 -15.01 30.83
C VAL A 3 -27.53 -13.94 29.76
N ASN A 4 -26.93 -12.80 30.12
CA ASN A 4 -26.50 -11.79 29.16
C ASN A 4 -25.39 -12.41 28.30
N THR A 5 -25.78 -13.00 27.19
CA THR A 5 -24.88 -13.34 26.09
C THR A 5 -24.22 -12.05 25.63
N ILE A 6 -22.93 -11.93 25.90
CA ILE A 6 -22.10 -10.86 25.35
C ILE A 6 -22.08 -11.09 23.84
N ARG A 7 -22.99 -10.43 23.10
CA ARG A 7 -22.92 -10.33 21.63
C ARG A 7 -21.50 -9.88 21.30
N SER A 8 -20.76 -10.68 20.53
CA SER A 8 -19.41 -10.31 20.15
C SER A 8 -19.50 -9.06 19.28
N ARG A 9 -18.70 -8.03 19.61
CA ARG A 9 -18.66 -6.76 18.86
C ARG A 9 -18.35 -6.94 17.36
N SER A 10 -17.78 -8.08 16.96
CA SER A 10 -17.54 -8.45 15.56
C SER A 10 -18.83 -8.72 14.79
N PHE A 11 -19.83 -9.37 15.40
CA PHE A 11 -21.10 -9.69 14.76
C PHE A 11 -21.88 -8.41 14.39
N ASP A 12 -21.82 -7.40 15.27
CA ASP A 12 -22.49 -6.11 15.03
C ASP A 12 -21.83 -5.34 13.86
N PHE A 13 -20.51 -5.47 13.67
CA PHE A 13 -19.80 -4.78 12.58
C PHE A 13 -20.05 -5.42 11.21
N ASP A 14 -20.09 -6.75 11.13
CA ASP A 14 -20.40 -7.47 9.89
C ASP A 14 -21.82 -7.15 9.41
N GLN A 15 -22.78 -7.10 10.35
CA GLN A 15 -24.16 -6.71 10.05
C GLN A 15 -24.25 -5.26 9.58
N TRP A 16 -23.51 -4.35 10.22
CA TRP A 16 -23.43 -2.95 9.81
C TRP A 16 -22.83 -2.80 8.42
N LEU A 17 -21.69 -3.45 8.13
CA LEU A 17 -21.06 -3.42 6.81
C LEU A 17 -21.99 -3.94 5.73
N ARG A 18 -22.70 -5.05 5.98
CA ARG A 18 -23.69 -5.59 5.04
C ARG A 18 -24.80 -4.58 4.73
N LEU A 19 -25.28 -3.82 5.71
CA LEU A 19 -26.28 -2.77 5.47
C LEU A 19 -25.69 -1.61 4.65
N VAL A 20 -24.47 -1.20 4.96
CA VAL A 20 -23.74 -0.14 4.23
C VAL A 20 -23.55 -0.52 2.76
N THR A 21 -23.15 -1.76 2.47
CA THR A 21 -22.93 -2.21 1.09
C THR A 21 -24.21 -2.23 0.26
N CYS A 22 -25.37 -2.43 0.89
CA CYS A 22 -26.67 -2.35 0.23
C CYS A 22 -27.18 -0.92 -0.03
N LYS A 23 -26.53 0.12 0.50
CA LYS A 23 -26.99 1.52 0.38
C LYS A 23 -26.32 2.33 -0.72
N GLY A 24 -25.56 1.69 -1.61
CA GLY A 24 -24.92 2.38 -2.72
C GLY A 24 -23.73 3.23 -2.28
N VAL A 25 -23.07 2.87 -1.17
CA VAL A 25 -21.98 3.65 -0.60
C VAL A 25 -20.73 3.55 -1.46
N GLU A 26 -20.30 4.71 -1.97
CA GLU A 26 -19.12 4.80 -2.85
C GLU A 26 -17.80 4.95 -2.10
N GLN A 27 -17.82 5.42 -0.85
CA GLN A 27 -16.62 5.71 -0.07
C GLN A 27 -16.78 5.22 1.36
N VAL A 28 -15.80 4.45 1.83
CA VAL A 28 -15.81 3.87 3.18
C VAL A 28 -14.50 4.18 3.87
N HIS A 29 -14.59 4.73 5.08
CA HIS A 29 -13.45 5.05 5.95
C HIS A 29 -13.63 4.30 7.26
N LEU A 30 -12.68 3.42 7.57
CA LEU A 30 -12.75 2.56 8.75
C LEU A 30 -11.54 2.80 9.65
N TYR A 31 -11.81 3.01 10.93
CA TYR A 31 -10.81 3.30 11.96
C TYR A 31 -10.91 2.24 13.06
N PHE A 32 -9.89 1.40 13.19
CA PHE A 32 -9.92 0.22 14.07
C PHE A 32 -9.06 0.33 15.34
N GLY A 33 -8.52 1.53 15.63
CA GLY A 33 -7.70 1.77 16.80
C GLY A 33 -6.37 1.00 16.73
N HIS A 34 -5.99 0.29 17.79
CA HIS A 34 -4.75 -0.51 17.85
C HIS A 34 -4.99 -2.01 17.94
N LYS A 35 -6.25 -2.45 17.86
CA LYS A 35 -6.58 -3.87 18.00
C LYS A 35 -6.59 -4.51 16.62
N PRO A 36 -6.03 -5.72 16.46
CA PRO A 36 -6.17 -6.47 15.22
C PRO A 36 -7.66 -6.65 14.93
N TYR A 37 -8.06 -6.38 13.69
CA TYR A 37 -9.43 -6.53 13.23
C TYR A 37 -9.43 -7.24 11.89
N GLN A 38 -10.24 -8.28 11.77
CA GLN A 38 -10.45 -9.00 10.53
C GLN A 38 -11.46 -8.24 9.67
N LEU A 39 -11.01 -7.71 8.54
CA LEU A 39 -11.90 -7.01 7.62
C LEU A 39 -12.96 -7.99 7.09
N SER A 40 -14.23 -7.63 7.22
CA SER A 40 -15.34 -8.46 6.79
C SER A 40 -15.35 -8.65 5.28
N HIS A 41 -15.65 -9.86 4.81
CA HIS A 41 -15.74 -10.15 3.39
C HIS A 41 -16.87 -9.38 2.68
N TYR A 42 -17.87 -8.89 3.42
CA TYR A 42 -18.98 -8.13 2.85
C TYR A 42 -18.54 -6.85 2.13
N ILE A 43 -17.40 -6.25 2.52
CA ILE A 43 -16.89 -5.03 1.87
C ILE A 43 -16.53 -5.28 0.40
N PHE A 44 -16.07 -6.49 0.05
CA PHE A 44 -15.71 -6.86 -1.32
C PHE A 44 -16.93 -6.98 -2.22
N SER A 45 -18.11 -7.27 -1.64
CA SER A 45 -19.37 -7.37 -2.38
C SER A 45 -20.04 -6.02 -2.66
N CYS A 46 -19.48 -4.90 -2.16
CA CYS A 46 -20.04 -3.58 -2.41
C CYS A 46 -19.74 -3.12 -3.85
N SER A 47 -20.68 -3.37 -4.76
CA SER A 47 -20.53 -3.02 -6.18
C SER A 47 -20.42 -1.50 -6.42
N THR A 48 -20.86 -0.66 -5.49
CA THR A 48 -20.78 0.80 -5.64
C THR A 48 -19.50 1.41 -5.07
N LEU A 49 -18.72 0.63 -4.31
CA LEU A 49 -17.54 1.12 -3.61
C LEU A 49 -16.43 1.50 -4.59
N LYS A 50 -16.03 2.77 -4.54
CA LYS A 50 -14.96 3.38 -5.36
C LYS A 50 -13.73 3.72 -4.54
N SER A 51 -13.87 3.99 -3.24
CA SER A 51 -12.77 4.38 -2.35
C SER A 51 -12.86 3.67 -1.00
N LEU A 52 -11.75 3.08 -0.57
CA LEU A 52 -11.64 2.42 0.73
C LEU A 52 -10.42 2.97 1.48
N TYR A 53 -10.67 3.46 2.69
CA TYR A 53 -9.64 3.95 3.61
C TYR A 53 -9.65 3.11 4.89
N LEU A 54 -8.49 2.56 5.23
CA LEU A 54 -8.30 1.64 6.35
C LEU A 54 -7.24 2.20 7.29
N HIS A 55 -7.61 2.45 8.55
CA HIS A 55 -6.72 2.99 9.58
C HIS A 55 -6.62 2.10 10.81
N GLY A 56 -5.39 1.88 11.28
CA GLY A 56 -5.13 1.26 12.59
C GLY A 56 -5.43 -0.24 12.62
N ILE A 57 -5.14 -0.95 11.53
CA ILE A 57 -5.42 -2.38 11.42
C ILE A 57 -4.10 -3.14 11.39
N ALA A 58 -3.91 -4.10 12.28
CA ALA A 58 -3.08 -5.25 11.92
C ALA A 58 -3.93 -6.11 10.98
N ILE A 59 -3.81 -5.90 9.67
CA ILE A 59 -4.53 -6.72 8.71
C ILE A 59 -3.82 -8.06 8.76
N GLU A 60 -4.49 -9.06 9.32
CA GLU A 60 -4.12 -10.43 9.06
C GLU A 60 -4.34 -10.63 7.55
N VAL A 61 -3.23 -10.62 6.79
CA VAL A 61 -3.21 -10.59 5.32
C VAL A 61 -4.03 -11.75 4.74
N SER A 62 -4.10 -12.85 5.49
CA SER A 62 -4.98 -14.00 5.25
C SER A 62 -6.43 -13.63 4.96
N THR A 63 -6.94 -12.52 5.48
CA THR A 63 -8.35 -12.11 5.35
C THR A 63 -8.63 -11.17 4.18
N PHE A 64 -7.62 -10.41 3.75
CA PHE A 64 -7.74 -9.58 2.55
C PHE A 64 -7.69 -10.45 1.29
N CYS A 65 -6.87 -11.52 1.31
CA CYS A 65 -6.59 -12.40 0.18
C CYS A 65 -7.57 -13.57 -0.03
N LEU A 66 -8.60 -13.73 0.82
CA LEU A 66 -9.60 -14.78 0.65
C LEU A 66 -10.63 -14.38 -0.42
N HIS A 67 -10.28 -14.64 -1.68
CA HIS A 67 -11.17 -14.71 -2.86
C HIS A 67 -12.06 -13.49 -3.18
N GLY A 68 -11.78 -12.31 -2.62
CA GLY A 68 -12.54 -11.08 -2.88
C GLY A 68 -11.99 -10.29 -4.07
N THR A 69 -12.81 -10.03 -5.09
CA THR A 69 -12.48 -9.10 -6.17
C THR A 69 -13.17 -7.76 -5.94
N PHE A 70 -12.39 -6.67 -5.88
CA PHE A 70 -12.94 -5.32 -5.84
C PHE A 70 -13.19 -4.81 -7.27
N LEU A 71 -14.38 -5.06 -7.80
CA LEU A 71 -14.69 -4.77 -9.21
C LEU A 71 -14.73 -3.27 -9.56
N ASN A 72 -15.05 -2.40 -8.61
CA ASN A 72 -15.25 -0.97 -8.85
C ASN A 72 -14.34 -0.05 -8.02
N LEU A 73 -13.47 -0.62 -7.19
CA LEU A 73 -12.58 0.15 -6.35
C LEU A 73 -11.51 0.83 -7.20
N THR A 74 -11.46 2.16 -7.11
CA THR A 74 -10.49 3.00 -7.83
C THR A 74 -9.41 3.55 -6.93
N SER A 75 -9.66 3.61 -5.62
CA SER A 75 -8.72 4.16 -4.65
C SER A 75 -8.69 3.33 -3.37
N LEU A 76 -7.48 2.98 -2.92
CA LEU A 76 -7.24 2.21 -1.71
C LEU A 76 -6.16 2.88 -0.87
N TYR A 77 -6.49 3.13 0.39
CA TYR A 77 -5.65 3.85 1.32
C TYR A 77 -5.48 3.06 2.61
N PHE A 78 -4.23 2.90 3.04
CA PHE A 78 -3.87 2.28 4.30
C PHE A 78 -3.09 3.29 5.15
N GLU A 79 -3.50 3.45 6.41
CA GLU A 79 -2.79 4.27 7.39
C GLU A 79 -2.59 3.52 8.72
N ASP A 80 -1.37 3.54 9.27
CA ASP A 80 -1.02 2.79 10.50
C ASP A 80 -1.40 1.29 10.42
N VAL A 81 -1.23 0.70 9.24
CA VAL A 81 -1.56 -0.71 8.98
C VAL A 81 -0.32 -1.59 9.06
N ASN A 82 -0.41 -2.71 9.79
CA ASN A 82 0.61 -3.74 9.81
C ASN A 82 0.21 -4.93 8.95
N PHE A 83 0.92 -5.13 7.83
CA PHE A 83 0.77 -6.31 7.00
C PHE A 83 1.60 -7.43 7.64
N GLY A 84 0.97 -8.39 8.31
CA GLY A 84 1.67 -9.43 9.08
C GLY A 84 2.75 -10.21 8.30
N LEU A 85 3.58 -10.95 9.03
CA LEU A 85 4.58 -11.86 8.47
C LEU A 85 3.91 -13.20 8.16
N THR A 86 3.18 -13.32 7.05
CA THR A 86 2.47 -14.57 6.76
C THR A 86 3.15 -15.38 5.66
N HIS A 87 3.63 -16.57 6.05
CA HIS A 87 3.89 -17.75 5.20
C HIS A 87 2.59 -18.21 4.48
N PRO A 88 2.62 -19.20 3.55
CA PRO A 88 3.06 -19.22 2.13
C PRO A 88 2.31 -18.20 1.24
N PRO A 89 2.47 -18.17 -0.11
CA PRO A 89 1.87 -17.11 -0.92
C PRO A 89 0.35 -17.23 -0.94
N TYR A 90 -0.33 -16.31 -0.26
CA TYR A 90 -1.76 -16.10 -0.50
C TYR A 90 -1.96 -15.52 -1.90
N GLU A 91 -3.07 -15.90 -2.53
CA GLU A 91 -3.50 -15.35 -3.81
C GLU A 91 -3.57 -13.83 -3.73
N ALA A 92 -3.08 -13.16 -4.78
CA ALA A 92 -3.13 -11.71 -4.87
C ALA A 92 -4.58 -11.23 -4.91
N VAL A 93 -4.89 -10.14 -4.21
CA VAL A 93 -6.22 -9.53 -4.35
C VAL A 93 -6.32 -8.85 -5.71
N GLU A 94 -7.33 -9.21 -6.49
CA GLU A 94 -7.58 -8.58 -7.77
C GLU A 94 -8.39 -7.30 -7.61
N VAL A 95 -7.80 -6.19 -8.05
CA VAL A 95 -8.45 -4.87 -8.06
C VAL A 95 -8.28 -4.23 -9.43
N PRO A 96 -9.00 -4.72 -10.45
CA PRO A 96 -8.73 -4.38 -11.85
C PRO A 96 -8.93 -2.90 -12.17
N LYS A 97 -9.77 -2.17 -11.43
CA LYS A 97 -10.04 -0.73 -11.65
C LYS A 97 -9.22 0.19 -10.75
N LEU A 98 -8.29 -0.35 -9.95
CA LEU A 98 -7.52 0.46 -9.00
C LEU A 98 -6.64 1.47 -9.76
N LYS A 99 -6.80 2.76 -9.43
CA LYS A 99 -5.98 3.85 -9.97
C LYS A 99 -5.05 4.45 -8.93
N ASN A 100 -5.45 4.45 -7.67
CA ASN A 100 -4.71 5.08 -6.57
C ASN A 100 -4.46 4.08 -5.45
N LEU A 101 -3.21 3.87 -5.09
CA LEU A 101 -2.80 3.07 -3.95
C LEU A 101 -1.90 3.90 -3.03
N SER A 102 -2.23 3.94 -1.75
CA SER A 102 -1.50 4.75 -0.77
C SER A 102 -1.26 3.97 0.52
N PHE A 103 -0.02 3.99 0.97
CA PHE A 103 0.41 3.47 2.26
C PHE A 103 1.01 4.61 3.08
N ARG A 104 0.53 4.80 4.31
CA ARG A 104 1.03 5.81 5.24
C ARG A 104 1.28 5.20 6.61
N ARG A 105 2.50 5.34 7.14
CA ARG A 105 2.85 4.81 8.48
C ARG A 105 2.59 3.30 8.62
N CYS A 106 2.58 2.57 7.51
CA CYS A 106 2.36 1.13 7.49
C CYS A 106 3.65 0.36 7.76
N THR A 107 3.54 -0.85 8.28
CA THR A 107 4.65 -1.79 8.45
C THR A 107 4.50 -2.98 7.50
N ASN A 108 5.63 -3.44 6.95
CA ASN A 108 5.70 -4.62 6.05
C ASN A 108 4.87 -4.50 4.76
N VAL A 109 4.78 -3.29 4.18
CA VAL A 109 4.02 -3.00 2.94
C VAL A 109 4.39 -3.95 1.78
N LEU A 110 5.61 -4.47 1.73
CA LEU A 110 6.05 -5.40 0.69
C LEU A 110 5.36 -6.77 0.76
N GLN A 111 4.71 -7.09 1.88
CA GLN A 111 3.92 -8.32 2.05
C GLN A 111 2.49 -8.17 1.52
N PHE A 112 2.08 -6.97 1.13
CA PHE A 112 0.77 -6.74 0.54
C PHE A 112 0.76 -7.14 -0.93
N ASN A 113 0.11 -8.27 -1.23
CA ASN A 113 0.01 -8.80 -2.58
C ASN A 113 -1.30 -8.35 -3.25
N ILE A 114 -1.18 -7.60 -4.35
CA ILE A 114 -2.32 -7.03 -5.08
C ILE A 114 -2.04 -7.05 -6.59
N THR A 115 -3.04 -7.48 -7.36
CA THR A 115 -3.04 -7.39 -8.82
C THR A 115 -3.85 -6.16 -9.24
N ALA A 116 -3.16 -5.12 -9.70
CA ALA A 116 -3.76 -3.85 -10.09
C ALA A 116 -3.15 -3.35 -11.41
N THR A 117 -3.75 -3.75 -12.52
CA THR A 117 -3.24 -3.47 -13.89
C THR A 117 -3.43 -2.03 -14.34
N ASN A 118 -4.34 -1.29 -13.71
CA ASN A 118 -4.64 0.12 -14.04
C ASN A 118 -4.05 1.12 -13.03
N LEU A 119 -3.07 0.70 -12.23
CA LEU A 119 -2.53 1.50 -11.14
C LEU A 119 -1.75 2.71 -11.67
N CYS A 120 -2.31 3.91 -11.49
CA CYS A 120 -1.71 5.14 -11.99
C CYS A 120 -0.84 5.84 -10.93
N THR A 121 -1.29 5.82 -9.67
CA THR A 121 -0.63 6.53 -8.57
C THR A 121 -0.29 5.57 -7.44
N LEU A 122 0.99 5.57 -7.05
CA LEU A 122 1.49 4.85 -5.88
C LEU A 122 2.12 5.83 -4.89
N LYS A 123 1.64 5.83 -3.65
CA LYS A 123 2.21 6.62 -2.54
C LYS A 123 2.66 5.71 -1.40
N ILE A 124 3.88 5.88 -0.93
CA ILE A 124 4.43 5.16 0.23
C ILE A 124 5.14 6.16 1.12
N LYS A 125 4.53 6.49 2.27
CA LYS A 125 4.99 7.54 3.18
C LYS A 125 5.12 7.06 4.60
N TYR A 126 6.24 7.36 5.24
CA TYR A 126 6.51 7.03 6.64
C TYR A 126 6.36 5.54 6.99
N CYS A 127 6.44 4.65 5.99
CA CYS A 127 6.28 3.22 6.20
C CYS A 127 7.62 2.58 6.62
N PHE A 128 7.56 1.43 7.29
CA PHE A 128 8.73 0.69 7.78
C PHE A 128 8.69 -0.77 7.30
N TYR A 129 9.84 -1.41 7.21
CA TYR A 129 9.96 -2.82 6.86
C TYR A 129 10.69 -3.57 7.99
N CYS A 130 10.28 -4.81 8.24
CA CYS A 130 11.08 -5.73 9.03
C CYS A 130 12.31 -6.17 8.21
N LYS A 131 13.52 -5.99 8.75
CA LYS A 131 14.79 -6.34 8.09
C LYS A 131 15.00 -7.86 7.91
N PHE A 132 14.19 -8.69 8.57
CA PHE A 132 14.39 -10.13 8.69
C PHE A 132 13.53 -10.97 7.72
N CYS A 133 12.86 -10.34 6.76
CA CYS A 133 11.94 -11.03 5.87
C CYS A 133 12.53 -11.10 4.47
N ASN A 134 12.71 -12.31 3.94
CA ASN A 134 13.03 -12.51 2.53
C ASN A 134 11.77 -12.18 1.72
N PHE A 135 11.88 -11.29 0.72
CA PHE A 135 10.71 -10.80 -0.02
C PHE A 135 10.60 -11.49 -1.38
N PRO A 136 9.39 -11.94 -1.78
CA PRO A 136 9.07 -12.00 -3.19
C PRO A 136 9.03 -10.57 -3.72
N THR A 137 9.80 -10.32 -4.78
CA THR A 137 9.81 -9.07 -5.54
C THR A 137 8.38 -8.61 -5.78
N LEU A 138 8.06 -7.39 -5.33
CA LEU A 138 6.86 -6.69 -5.77
C LEU A 138 6.89 -6.69 -7.31
N ALA A 139 5.93 -7.39 -7.90
CA ALA A 139 5.60 -7.26 -9.31
C ALA A 139 4.21 -6.61 -9.49
N PRO A 140 3.91 -5.44 -8.86
CA PRO A 140 2.92 -4.60 -9.51
C PRO A 140 3.48 -4.29 -10.89
N ASP A 141 2.63 -4.32 -11.91
CA ASP A 141 3.00 -3.90 -13.25
C ASP A 141 3.35 -2.40 -13.22
N LEU A 142 4.61 -2.10 -12.87
CA LEU A 142 5.15 -0.75 -12.70
C LEU A 142 5.03 0.07 -13.99
N ILE A 143 4.77 -0.59 -15.12
CA ILE A 143 4.53 0.04 -16.42
C ILE A 143 3.29 0.92 -16.36
N SER A 144 2.27 0.58 -15.57
CA SER A 144 1.03 1.37 -15.47
C SER A 144 1.19 2.67 -14.65
N ILE A 145 2.21 2.74 -13.78
CA ILE A 145 2.39 3.83 -12.82
C ILE A 145 2.88 5.10 -13.52
N ARG A 146 2.15 6.21 -13.31
CA ARG A 146 2.52 7.56 -13.76
C ARG A 146 3.00 8.46 -12.63
N VAL A 147 2.48 8.25 -11.42
CA VAL A 147 2.82 9.08 -10.25
C VAL A 147 3.39 8.20 -9.14
N LEU A 148 4.62 8.50 -8.76
CA LEU A 148 5.34 7.82 -7.70
C LEU A 148 5.67 8.82 -6.58
N ASP A 149 5.18 8.57 -5.37
CA ASP A 149 5.36 9.46 -4.22
C ASP A 149 5.91 8.68 -3.01
N LEU A 150 7.23 8.70 -2.83
CA LEU A 150 7.95 7.84 -1.89
C LEU A 150 8.67 8.66 -0.81
N ASP A 151 8.99 8.02 0.30
CA ASP A 151 10.04 8.52 1.18
C ASP A 151 11.42 8.01 0.74
N TYR A 152 12.45 8.83 0.93
CA TYR A 152 13.83 8.55 0.53
C TYR A 152 14.36 7.22 1.07
N HIS A 153 13.95 6.80 2.27
CA HIS A 153 14.42 5.56 2.86
C HIS A 153 13.93 4.30 2.12
N PHE A 154 12.88 4.40 1.30
CA PHE A 154 12.38 3.30 0.46
C PHE A 154 13.25 3.05 -0.79
N LEU A 155 14.13 3.98 -1.18
CA LEU A 155 14.99 3.80 -2.36
C LEU A 155 16.08 2.73 -2.18
N LYS A 156 16.48 2.43 -0.94
CA LYS A 156 17.60 1.52 -0.65
C LYS A 156 17.26 0.04 -0.81
N ASN A 157 15.98 -0.30 -0.85
CA ASN A 157 15.55 -1.68 -0.73
C ASN A 157 15.11 -2.24 -2.07
N GLU A 158 14.94 -3.56 -2.08
CA GLU A 158 14.53 -4.41 -3.20
C GLU A 158 13.30 -3.92 -4.00
N PHE A 159 12.59 -2.91 -3.49
CA PHE A 159 11.57 -2.14 -4.20
C PHE A 159 12.01 -1.64 -5.59
N LEU A 160 13.28 -1.22 -5.71
CA LEU A 160 13.90 -0.81 -6.97
C LEU A 160 15.06 -1.71 -7.38
N ALA A 161 15.34 -2.79 -6.63
CA ALA A 161 16.14 -3.88 -7.15
C ALA A 161 15.28 -4.61 -8.18
N ILE A 162 15.11 -3.95 -9.32
CA ILE A 162 14.68 -4.53 -10.58
C ILE A 162 15.78 -5.52 -10.95
N LYS A 163 15.77 -6.67 -10.28
CA LYS A 163 16.44 -7.89 -10.70
C LYS A 163 15.56 -8.70 -11.67
N VAL A 164 14.39 -8.15 -12.03
CA VAL A 164 13.41 -8.80 -12.91
C VAL A 164 13.57 -8.38 -14.37
N LEU A 165 14.36 -7.35 -14.69
CA LEU A 165 14.57 -6.95 -16.08
C LEU A 165 16.04 -6.68 -16.37
N PRO A 166 16.55 -7.10 -17.55
CA PRO A 166 17.90 -6.76 -17.99
C PRO A 166 18.14 -5.24 -17.84
N PRO A 167 19.31 -4.79 -17.37
CA PRO A 167 19.61 -3.39 -17.06
C PRO A 167 19.44 -2.37 -18.21
N GLN A 168 19.00 -2.81 -19.40
CA GLN A 168 19.03 -2.03 -20.63
C GLN A 168 17.65 -1.83 -21.29
N THR A 169 16.54 -2.39 -20.76
CA THR A 169 15.23 -2.33 -21.46
C THR A 169 14.01 -1.97 -20.60
N ALA A 170 14.13 -1.86 -19.29
CA ALA A 170 13.00 -1.56 -18.42
C ALA A 170 12.73 -0.05 -18.31
N THR A 171 11.84 0.48 -19.15
CA THR A 171 11.33 1.84 -18.98
C THR A 171 9.98 1.81 -18.27
N ILE A 172 9.85 2.60 -17.19
CA ILE A 172 8.55 2.81 -16.52
C ILE A 172 7.92 4.11 -17.01
N ASN A 173 6.58 4.18 -17.00
CA ASN A 173 5.83 5.34 -17.49
C ASN A 173 5.67 6.45 -16.44
N VAL A 174 6.58 6.53 -15.47
CA VAL A 174 6.52 7.53 -14.41
C VAL A 174 6.76 8.92 -14.99
N GLU A 175 5.76 9.76 -14.81
CA GLU A 175 5.68 11.15 -15.25
C GLU A 175 5.97 12.13 -14.11
N SER A 176 5.60 11.75 -12.89
CA SER A 176 5.80 12.54 -11.67
C SER A 176 6.43 11.71 -10.56
N LEU A 177 7.63 12.09 -10.14
CA LEU A 177 8.34 11.53 -9.00
C LEU A 177 8.39 12.54 -7.85
N LYS A 178 7.91 12.14 -6.67
CA LYS A 178 8.00 12.91 -5.43
C LYS A 178 8.77 12.11 -4.39
N LEU A 179 9.80 12.72 -3.82
CA LEU A 179 10.64 12.14 -2.78
C LEU A 179 10.60 13.02 -1.54
N SER A 180 10.18 12.44 -0.42
CA SER A 180 10.20 13.08 0.88
C SER A 180 11.39 12.61 1.73
N ASN A 181 11.83 13.44 2.68
CA ASN A 181 12.89 13.12 3.63
C ASN A 181 14.24 12.78 2.97
N PHE A 182 14.55 13.44 1.84
CA PHE A 182 15.78 13.22 1.08
C PHE A 182 17.03 13.64 1.87
N ARG A 183 18.09 12.83 1.78
CA ARG A 183 19.40 13.07 2.42
C ARG A 183 20.53 12.83 1.42
N PHE A 184 21.38 13.82 1.17
CA PHE A 184 22.49 13.67 0.21
C PHE A 184 23.64 12.78 0.70
N GLN A 185 23.73 12.53 2.01
CA GLN A 185 24.87 11.84 2.65
C GLN A 185 24.81 10.30 2.59
N ASP A 186 23.81 9.71 1.92
CA ASP A 186 23.69 8.25 1.79
C ASP A 186 23.96 7.81 0.34
N ASP A 187 25.24 7.56 0.03
CA ASP A 187 25.72 7.21 -1.33
C ASP A 187 24.92 6.07 -1.97
N SER A 188 24.54 5.06 -1.18
CA SER A 188 23.79 3.91 -1.67
C SER A 188 22.37 4.28 -2.14
N ARG A 189 21.69 5.18 -1.41
CA ARG A 189 20.35 5.64 -1.78
C ARG A 189 20.39 6.71 -2.86
N THR A 190 21.44 7.53 -2.88
CA THR A 190 21.71 8.46 -3.98
C THR A 190 21.94 7.70 -5.28
N ALA A 191 22.70 6.60 -5.26
CA ALA A 191 22.86 5.73 -6.41
C ALA A 191 21.52 5.10 -6.86
N ALA A 192 20.70 4.60 -5.93
CA ALA A 192 19.37 4.09 -6.24
C ALA A 192 18.43 5.15 -6.83
N PHE A 193 18.51 6.40 -6.33
CA PHE A 193 17.80 7.53 -6.92
C PHE A 193 18.23 7.80 -8.37
N VAL A 194 19.54 7.83 -8.63
CA VAL A 194 20.07 8.01 -10.00
C VAL A 194 19.60 6.88 -10.92
N SER A 195 19.62 5.63 -10.43
CA SER A 195 19.09 4.48 -11.18
C SER A 195 17.60 4.61 -11.49
N LEU A 196 16.79 5.09 -10.52
CA LEU A 196 15.38 5.37 -10.73
C LEU A 196 15.16 6.43 -11.83
N LEU A 197 15.95 7.50 -11.84
CA LEU A 197 15.86 8.52 -12.88
C LEU A 197 16.15 7.96 -14.28
N ARG A 198 17.12 7.03 -14.41
CA ARG A 198 17.49 6.42 -15.69
C ARG A 198 16.37 5.57 -16.30
N ILE A 199 15.53 4.96 -15.47
CA ILE A 199 14.41 4.11 -15.92
C ILE A 199 13.10 4.87 -16.14
N CYS A 200 13.03 6.18 -15.83
CA CYS A 200 11.84 7.02 -15.99
C CYS A 200 11.97 7.99 -17.18
N PRO A 201 11.97 7.52 -18.45
CA PRO A 201 12.19 8.41 -19.60
C PRO A 201 11.07 9.45 -19.81
N LYS A 202 9.88 9.22 -19.25
CA LYS A 202 8.72 10.15 -19.33
C LYS A 202 8.66 11.14 -18.17
N LEU A 203 9.65 11.16 -17.28
CA LEU A 203 9.63 11.99 -16.09
C LEU A 203 9.68 13.48 -16.47
N PHE A 204 8.63 14.22 -16.14
CA PHE A 204 8.58 15.67 -16.38
C PHE A 204 8.29 16.47 -15.09
N ARG A 205 7.92 15.81 -13.99
CA ARG A 205 7.75 16.42 -12.67
C ARG A 205 8.62 15.72 -11.64
N LEU A 206 9.53 16.48 -11.03
CA LEU A 206 10.37 16.02 -9.92
C LEU A 206 10.15 16.93 -8.71
N GLY A 207 9.69 16.36 -7.60
CA GLY A 207 9.56 17.06 -6.32
C GLY A 207 10.45 16.40 -5.28
N ILE A 208 11.40 17.15 -4.71
CA ILE A 208 12.29 16.65 -3.66
C ILE A 208 12.09 17.51 -2.41
N ARG A 209 11.70 16.86 -1.30
CA ARG A 209 11.62 17.49 0.01
C ARG A 209 12.79 17.00 0.86
N LEU A 210 13.72 17.91 1.13
CA LEU A 210 14.89 17.63 1.95
C LEU A 210 14.48 17.41 3.41
N SER A 211 15.15 16.48 4.09
CA SER A 211 15.09 16.44 5.55
C SER A 211 16.03 17.52 6.10
N VAL A 212 15.50 18.44 6.91
CA VAL A 212 16.32 19.42 7.61
C VAL A 212 17.12 18.68 8.67
N ILE A 213 18.43 18.61 8.52
CA ILE A 213 19.33 18.21 9.61
C ILE A 213 19.29 19.35 10.61
N ARG A 214 18.57 19.16 11.74
CA ARG A 214 18.84 19.99 12.92
C ARG A 214 20.15 19.50 13.49
N SER A 215 21.24 20.14 13.12
CA SER A 215 22.50 20.04 13.84
C SER A 215 22.23 20.56 15.25
N ILE A 216 22.00 19.68 16.21
CA ILE A 216 22.16 20.06 17.62
C ILE A 216 23.68 20.07 17.81
N TYR A 217 24.28 21.24 17.69
CA TYR A 217 25.60 21.48 18.22
C TYR A 217 25.45 21.45 19.75
N LEU A 218 26.03 20.42 20.39
CA LEU A 218 26.38 20.44 21.81
C LEU A 218 27.77 21.06 21.93
#